data_AF-A0A1Z4LPH9-F1
#
_entry.id   AF-A0A1Z4LPH9-F1
#
_cell.length_a   1.000
_cell.length_b   1.000
_cell.length_c   1.000
_cell.angle_alpha   90.00
_cell.angle_beta   90.00
_cell.angle_gamma   90.00
#
_symmetry.space_group_name_H-M   'P 1'
#
loop_
_entity.id
_entity.type
_entity.pdbx_description
1 polymer ?
#
loop_
_entity_poly.entity_id
_entity_poly.type
_entity_poly.pdbx_seq_one_letter_code
_entity_poly.pdbx_strand_id
1 'polypeptide(L)'
;MNKFELSRERTFNRQAVTNLNVKKLKAAISYFSYLNANGEISDKAFDALVRYACSIFIENEVEILVQETLEEKFIKFLRSKFMDSVEEAEDIESVIYSLEKSRIMRNK
;
A
#
# COMPACT_ATOMS: atom_id res chain seq x y z
N MET A 1 4.16 33.38 5.25
CA MET A 1 3.39 32.18 4.82
C MET A 1 3.71 31.06 5.79
N ASN A 2 2.70 30.60 6.55
CA ASN A 2 2.86 29.62 7.61
C ASN A 2 3.03 28.20 7.03
N LYS A 3 4.03 27.45 7.50
CA LYS A 3 4.27 26.03 7.14
C LYS A 3 3.08 25.11 7.50
N PHE A 4 2.14 25.60 8.31
CA PHE A 4 0.94 24.90 8.78
C PHE A 4 -0.14 24.66 7.70
N GLU A 5 -0.11 25.35 6.56
CA GLU A 5 -1.13 25.16 5.51
C GLU A 5 -0.80 24.05 4.50
N LEU A 6 0.43 23.50 4.51
CA LEU A 6 0.86 22.44 3.60
C LEU A 6 0.53 21.02 4.08
N SER A 7 0.05 20.87 5.31
CA SER A 7 -0.26 19.57 5.95
C SER A 7 -1.71 19.14 5.78
N ARG A 8 -2.58 19.98 5.19
CA ARG A 8 -3.96 19.58 4.91
C ARG A 8 -4.03 18.76 3.62
N GLU A 9 -4.46 17.52 3.80
CA GLU A 9 -4.98 16.59 2.79
C GLU A 9 -3.97 16.01 1.80
N ARG A 10 -3.21 15.03 2.27
CA ARG A 10 -2.93 13.83 1.46
C ARG A 10 -3.40 12.60 2.19
N THR A 11 -4.72 12.45 2.26
CA THR A 11 -5.36 11.16 2.53
C THR A 11 -4.78 10.15 1.56
N PHE A 12 -4.15 9.10 2.09
CA PHE A 12 -3.77 7.94 1.29
C PHE A 12 -4.98 7.44 0.57
N ASN A 13 -4.92 7.53 -0.75
CA ASN A 13 -6.01 7.12 -1.57
C ASN A 13 -5.86 5.61 -1.77
N ARG A 14 -6.32 4.83 -0.78
CA ARG A 14 -6.40 3.37 -0.86
C ARG A 14 -7.03 2.92 -2.18
N GLN A 15 -8.06 3.64 -2.63
CA GLN A 15 -8.70 3.40 -3.91
C GLN A 15 -7.73 3.54 -5.09
N ALA A 16 -6.80 4.50 -5.07
CA ALA A 16 -5.80 4.68 -6.13
C ALA A 16 -4.78 3.52 -6.18
N VAL A 17 -4.35 3.00 -5.02
CA VAL A 17 -3.42 1.86 -4.94
C VAL A 17 -4.10 0.57 -5.38
N THR A 18 -5.30 0.28 -4.85
CA THR A 18 -6.10 -0.87 -5.29
C THR A 18 -6.40 -0.79 -6.80
N ASN A 19 -6.73 0.40 -7.32
CA ASN A 19 -6.95 0.58 -8.77
C ASN A 19 -5.68 0.29 -9.60
N LEU A 20 -4.50 0.68 -9.12
CA LEU A 20 -3.23 0.37 -9.79
C LEU A 20 -2.94 -1.14 -9.75
N ASN A 21 -3.14 -1.80 -8.61
CA ASN A 21 -2.97 -3.24 -8.46
C ASN A 21 -3.93 -4.01 -9.37
N VAL A 22 -5.18 -3.58 -9.47
CA VAL A 22 -6.18 -4.17 -10.37
C VAL A 22 -5.77 -4.00 -11.84
N LYS A 23 -5.24 -2.84 -12.24
CA LYS A 23 -4.72 -2.63 -13.60
C LYS A 23 -3.57 -3.57 -13.92
N LYS A 24 -2.62 -3.74 -13.00
CA LYS A 24 -1.48 -4.66 -13.16
C LYS A 24 -1.94 -6.11 -13.28
N LEU A 25 -2.88 -6.53 -12.43
CA LEU A 25 -3.47 -7.87 -12.48
C LEU A 25 -4.17 -8.13 -13.83
N LYS A 26 -4.98 -7.18 -14.30
CA LYS A 26 -5.64 -7.28 -15.61
C LYS A 26 -4.62 -7.44 -16.74
N ALA A 27 -3.56 -6.62 -16.74
CA ALA A 27 -2.51 -6.71 -17.75
C ALA A 27 -1.81 -8.09 -17.75
N ALA A 28 -1.50 -8.62 -16.56
CA ALA A 28 -0.90 -9.95 -16.42
C ALA A 28 -1.81 -11.07 -16.95
N ILE A 29 -3.09 -11.08 -16.55
CA ILE A 29 -4.06 -12.08 -17.01
C ILE A 29 -4.28 -11.96 -18.53
N SER A 30 -4.39 -10.75 -19.07
CA SER A 30 -4.50 -10.53 -20.52
C SER A 30 -3.30 -11.08 -21.27
N TYR A 31 -2.08 -10.89 -20.75
CA TYR A 31 -0.87 -11.45 -21.34
C TYR A 31 -0.86 -12.99 -21.29
N PHE A 32 -1.22 -13.60 -20.16
CA PHE A 32 -1.34 -15.06 -20.08
C PHE A 32 -2.38 -15.62 -21.03
N SER A 33 -3.50 -14.91 -21.20
CA SER A 33 -4.55 -15.29 -22.15
C SER A 33 -4.05 -15.24 -23.59
N TYR A 34 -3.24 -14.23 -23.94
CA TYR A 34 -2.58 -14.14 -25.25
C TYR A 34 -1.64 -15.32 -25.49
N LEU A 35 -0.79 -15.66 -24.50
CA LEU A 35 0.12 -16.81 -24.60
C LEU A 35 -0.64 -18.13 -24.79
N ASN A 36 -1.74 -18.33 -24.07
CA ASN A 36 -2.55 -19.53 -24.21
C ASN A 36 -3.23 -19.60 -25.59
N ALA A 37 -3.77 -18.48 -26.07
CA ALA A 37 -4.41 -18.40 -27.38
C ALA A 37 -3.45 -18.72 -28.55
N ASN A 38 -2.16 -18.40 -28.40
CA ASN A 38 -1.13 -18.73 -29.38
C ASN A 38 -0.52 -20.14 -29.20
N GLY A 39 -0.96 -20.89 -28.18
CA GLY A 39 -0.40 -22.21 -27.86
C GLY A 39 1.02 -22.18 -27.26
N GLU A 40 1.50 -21.00 -26.82
CA GLU A 40 2.80 -20.86 -26.16
C GLU A 40 2.81 -21.47 -24.75
N ILE A 41 1.63 -21.54 -24.11
CA ILE A 41 1.42 -22.24 -22.85
C ILE A 41 0.21 -23.18 -22.99
N SER A 42 0.18 -24.24 -22.17
CA SER A 42 -0.97 -25.13 -22.08
C SER A 42 -2.09 -24.53 -21.22
N ASP A 43 -3.33 -25.00 -21.39
CA ASP A 43 -4.46 -24.62 -20.52
C ASP A 43 -4.17 -24.84 -19.04
N LYS A 44 -3.45 -25.92 -18.70
CA LYS A 44 -3.04 -26.21 -17.32
C LYS A 44 -2.04 -25.17 -16.79
N ALA A 45 -1.10 -24.74 -17.63
CA ALA A 45 -0.14 -23.69 -17.26
C ALA A 45 -0.84 -22.33 -17.14
N PHE A 46 -1.80 -22.03 -18.03
CA PHE A 46 -2.63 -20.83 -17.93
C PHE A 46 -3.41 -20.77 -16.61
N ASP A 47 -4.13 -21.85 -16.23
CA ASP A 47 -4.86 -21.91 -14.96
C ASP A 47 -3.92 -21.71 -13.75
N ALA A 48 -2.76 -22.36 -13.76
CA ALA A 48 -1.76 -22.19 -12.71
C ALA A 48 -1.25 -20.74 -12.59
N LEU A 49 -0.93 -20.09 -13.71
CA LEU A 49 -0.44 -18.71 -13.75
C LEU A 49 -1.51 -17.71 -13.30
N VAL A 50 -2.77 -17.90 -13.71
CA VAL A 50 -3.89 -17.06 -13.27
C VAL A 50 -4.09 -17.18 -11.75
N ARG A 51 -4.11 -18.41 -11.22
CA ARG A 51 -4.21 -18.62 -9.77
C ARG A 51 -3.07 -17.98 -9.01
N TYR A 52 -1.84 -18.12 -9.51
CA TYR A 52 -0.66 -17.53 -8.90
C TYR A 52 -0.73 -15.99 -8.89
N ALA A 53 -1.09 -15.36 -10.01
CA ALA A 53 -1.24 -13.92 -10.09
C ALA A 53 -2.34 -13.38 -9.16
N CYS A 54 -3.46 -14.10 -9.04
CA CYS A 54 -4.52 -13.77 -8.09
C CYS A 54 -4.06 -13.90 -6.63
N SER A 55 -3.27 -14.93 -6.29
CA SER A 55 -2.70 -15.09 -4.94
C SER A 55 -1.85 -13.88 -4.57
N ILE A 56 -0.90 -13.50 -5.44
CA ILE A 56 -0.04 -12.32 -5.23
C ILE A 56 -0.88 -11.05 -5.06
N PHE A 57 -1.92 -10.87 -5.87
CA PHE A 57 -2.79 -9.70 -5.75
C PHE A 57 -3.47 -9.65 -4.37
N ILE A 58 -4.02 -10.78 -3.91
CA ILE A 58 -4.68 -10.86 -2.59
C ILE A 58 -3.68 -10.62 -1.47
N GLU A 59 -2.50 -11.25 -1.53
CA GLU A 59 -1.42 -11.08 -0.56
C GLU A 59 -1.02 -9.61 -0.43
N ASN A 60 -0.83 -8.91 -1.55
CA ASN A 60 -0.51 -7.48 -1.56
C ASN A 60 -1.61 -6.62 -0.94
N GLU A 61 -2.89 -6.87 -1.26
CA GLU A 61 -4.00 -6.11 -0.66
C GLU A 61 -4.13 -6.37 0.85
N VAL A 62 -3.87 -7.61 1.30
CA VAL A 62 -3.85 -7.97 2.73
C VAL A 62 -2.66 -7.30 3.43
N GLU A 63 -1.48 -7.29 2.82
CA GLU A 63 -0.30 -6.63 3.38
C GLU A 63 -0.56 -5.14 3.59
N ILE A 64 -1.14 -4.46 2.60
CA ILE A 64 -1.53 -3.04 2.70
C ILE A 64 -2.47 -2.83 3.88
N LEU A 65 -3.53 -3.65 4.00
CA LEU A 65 -4.50 -3.57 5.09
C LEU A 65 -3.88 -3.77 6.47
N VAL A 66 -3.02 -4.77 6.61
CA VAL A 66 -2.33 -5.07 7.86
C VAL A 66 -1.40 -3.92 8.23
N GLN A 67 -0.66 -3.40 7.26
CA GLN A 67 0.24 -2.28 7.48
C GLN A 67 -0.52 -1.01 7.91
N GLU A 68 -1.60 -0.64 7.23
CA GLU A 68 -2.45 0.50 7.62
C GLU A 68 -2.94 0.36 9.06
N THR A 69 -3.42 -0.83 9.41
CA THR A 69 -3.91 -1.13 10.76
C THR A 69 -2.80 -1.01 11.81
N LEU A 70 -1.59 -1.49 11.50
CA LEU A 70 -0.44 -1.39 12.40
C LEU A 70 0.03 0.06 12.57
N GLU A 71 0.14 0.81 11.48
CA GLU A 71 0.50 2.24 11.50
C GLU A 71 -0.50 3.04 12.35
N GLU A 72 -1.80 2.82 12.17
CA GLU A 72 -2.84 3.47 12.99
C GLU A 72 -2.73 3.11 14.47
N LYS A 73 -2.54 1.82 14.80
CA LYS A 73 -2.37 1.38 16.18
C LYS A 73 -1.11 1.96 16.79
N PHE A 74 -0.03 2.04 16.03
CA PHE A 74 1.24 2.61 16.49
C PHE A 74 1.12 4.11 16.77
N ILE A 75 0.50 4.87 15.87
CA ILE A 75 0.24 6.31 16.09
C ILE A 75 -0.65 6.50 17.33
N LYS A 76 -1.70 5.70 17.50
CA LYS A 76 -2.56 5.74 18.71
C LYS A 76 -1.78 5.42 19.98
N PHE A 77 -0.88 4.44 19.93
CA PHE A 77 -0.01 4.08 21.06
C PHE A 77 0.97 5.20 21.42
N LEU A 78 1.63 5.79 20.42
CA LEU A 78 2.54 6.91 20.64
C LEU A 78 1.80 8.09 21.28
N ARG A 79 0.61 8.44 20.75
CA ARG A 79 -0.22 9.50 21.33
C ARG A 79 -0.66 9.19 22.76
N SER A 80 -0.98 7.93 23.09
CA SER A 80 -1.45 7.58 24.43
C SER A 80 -0.34 7.50 25.48
N LYS A 81 0.93 7.38 25.07
CA LYS A 81 2.06 7.22 25.98
C LYS A 81 2.89 8.48 26.21
N PHE A 82 2.88 9.43 25.28
CA PHE A 82 3.89 10.50 25.24
C PHE A 82 3.30 11.91 25.04
N MET A 83 1.98 12.10 25.12
CA MET A 83 1.39 13.46 25.06
C MET A 83 1.42 14.22 26.40
N ASP A 84 2.00 13.65 27.46
CA ASP A 84 2.14 14.30 28.78
C ASP A 84 3.50 15.01 29.00
N SER A 85 4.46 14.88 28.08
CA SER A 85 5.85 15.37 28.20
C SER A 85 6.29 16.16 26.96
N VAL A 86 6.66 17.43 27.14
CA VAL A 86 6.95 18.39 26.04
C VAL A 86 8.19 18.02 25.22
N GLU A 87 9.21 17.40 25.83
CA GLU A 87 10.45 16.99 25.13
C GLU A 87 10.28 15.71 24.30
N GLU A 88 9.38 14.79 24.68
CA GLU A 88 9.14 13.53 23.93
C GLU A 88 8.22 13.74 22.72
N ALA A 89 7.51 14.88 22.67
CA ALA A 89 6.60 15.23 21.58
C ALA A 89 7.33 15.56 20.26
N GLU A 90 8.50 16.22 20.30
CA GLU A 90 9.28 16.57 19.09
C GLU A 90 9.86 15.32 18.40
N ASP A 91 10.37 14.36 19.17
CA ASP A 91 10.89 13.09 18.65
C ASP A 91 9.78 12.25 18.00
N ILE A 92 8.57 12.29 18.55
CA ILE A 92 7.41 11.60 17.98
C ILE A 92 6.91 12.28 16.73
N GLU A 93 6.94 13.62 16.68
CA GLU A 93 6.57 14.37 15.48
C GLU A 93 7.53 14.05 14.31
N SER A 94 8.82 13.87 14.59
CA SER A 94 9.82 13.38 13.64
C SER A 94 9.53 11.95 13.16
N VAL A 95 9.18 11.03 14.07
CA VAL A 95 8.82 9.64 13.71
C VAL A 95 7.55 9.60 12.86
N ILE A 96 6.51 10.35 13.23
CA ILE A 96 5.26 10.46 12.46
C ILE A 96 5.54 11.02 11.06
N TYR A 97 6.35 12.07 10.97
CA TYR A 97 6.75 12.66 9.70
C TYR A 97 7.55 11.67 8.82
N SER A 98 8.40 10.84 9.42
CA SER A 98 9.16 9.82 8.69
C SER A 98 8.27 8.67 8.16
N LEU A 99 7.24 8.28 8.91
CA LEU A 99 6.22 7.32 8.48
C LEU A 99 5.39 7.89 7.32
N GLU A 100 4.97 9.15 7.41
CA GLU A 100 4.28 9.85 6.34
C GLU A 100 5.15 10.01 5.08
N LYS A 101 6.45 10.30 5.23
CA LYS A 101 7.40 10.37 4.11
C LYS A 101 7.59 9.01 3.43
N SER A 102 7.69 7.94 4.22
CA SER A 102 7.77 6.56 3.72
C SER A 102 6.51 6.15 2.97
N ARG A 103 5.34 6.65 3.39
CA ARG A 103 4.07 6.51 2.67
C ARG A 103 4.06 7.28 1.34
N ILE A 104 4.69 8.45 1.27
CA ILE A 104 4.82 9.24 0.02
C ILE A 104 5.74 8.56 -0.99
N MET A 105 6.87 8.02 -0.56
CA MET A 105 7.85 7.40 -1.46
C MET A 105 7.33 6.13 -2.13
N ARG A 106 6.38 5.43 -1.50
CA ARG A 106 5.68 4.27 -2.09
C ARG A 106 4.65 4.62 -3.16
N ASN A 107 4.25 5.89 -3.26
CA ASN A 107 3.22 6.37 -4.19
C ASN A 107 3.78 7.02 -5.47
N LYS A 108 5.10 7.04 -5.66
CA LYS A 108 5.79 7.46 -6.91
C LYS A 108 6.13 6.24 -7.75
#